data_AF-A0A4R8BWL0-F1
#
_entry.id   AF-A0A4R8BWL0-F1
#
_cell.length_a   1.000
_cell.length_b   1.000
_cell.length_c   1.000
_cell.angle_alpha   90.00
_cell.angle_beta   90.00
_cell.angle_gamma   90.00
#
_symmetry.space_group_name_H-M   'P 1'
#
loop_
_entity.id
_entity.type
_entity.pdbx_description
1 polymer ?
#
loop_
_entity_poly.entity_id
_entity_poly.type
_entity_poly.pdbx_seq_one_letter_code
_entity_poly.pdbx_strand_id
1 'polypeptide(L)' 'MGRGLKCSECHQPMYADKEDYQPKGTWVVYVCRNGGCESVKRGYPYKEKIFEASR' A
#
# COMPACT_ATOMS: atom_id res chain seq x y z
N MET A 1 7.58 12.59 -3.31
CA MET A 1 7.53 11.46 -2.35
C MET A 1 6.06 11.11 -2.18
N GLY A 2 5.61 10.02 -2.81
CA GLY A 2 4.20 9.60 -2.84
C GLY A 2 3.71 9.20 -1.45
N ARG A 3 2.49 9.63 -1.11
CA ARG A 3 1.77 9.17 0.09
C ARG A 3 1.42 7.69 -0.10
N GLY A 4 1.37 6.87 0.96
CA GLY A 4 0.95 5.45 0.87
C GLY A 4 2.04 4.38 0.91
N LEU A 5 3.31 4.75 1.07
CA LEU A 5 4.43 3.80 1.01
C LEU A 5 4.86 3.21 2.36
N LYS A 6 4.22 3.47 3.51
CA LYS A 6 4.68 2.98 4.82
C LYS A 6 3.58 2.34 5.64
N CYS A 7 3.87 1.15 6.18
CA CYS A 7 2.93 0.41 7.01
C CYS A 7 2.76 1.12 8.36
N SER A 8 1.53 1.35 8.81
CA SER A 8 1.28 2.00 10.10
C SER A 8 1.73 1.16 11.30
N GLU A 9 1.95 -0.15 11.11
CA GLU A 9 2.26 -1.08 12.21
C GLU A 9 3.78 -1.28 12.38
N CYS A 10 4.50 -1.53 11.28
CA CYS A 10 5.94 -1.80 11.31
C CYS A 10 6.80 -0.68 10.72
N HIS A 11 6.18 0.41 10.24
CA HIS A 11 6.83 1.54 9.55
C HIS A 11 7.69 1.18 8.33
N GLN A 12 7.67 -0.08 7.91
CA GLN A 12 8.39 -0.58 6.73
C GLN A 12 7.72 -0.14 5.44
N PRO A 13 8.48 -0.08 4.33
CA PRO A 13 7.93 0.22 3.03
C PRO A 13 6.83 -0.77 2.63
N MET A 14 5.72 -0.24 2.15
CA MET A 14 4.62 -1.00 1.54
C MET A 14 4.81 -1.09 0.03
N TYR A 15 4.24 -2.14 -0.56
CA TYR A 15 4.37 -2.46 -1.98
C TYR A 15 3.03 -2.30 -2.68
N ALA A 16 3.03 -1.77 -3.89
CA ALA A 16 1.83 -1.78 -4.73
C ALA A 16 1.44 -3.23 -5.04
N ASP A 17 0.25 -3.63 -4.62
CA ASP A 17 -0.35 -4.94 -4.86
C ASP A 17 -1.26 -4.92 -6.09
N LYS A 18 -2.03 -3.84 -6.23
CA LYS A 18 -2.94 -3.61 -7.34
C LYS A 18 -2.92 -2.17 -7.76
N GLU A 19 -2.88 -1.95 -9.06
CA GLU A 19 -2.98 -0.66 -9.70
C GLU A 19 -4.17 -0.69 -10.65
N ASP A 20 -5.10 0.23 -10.46
CA ASP A 20 -6.29 0.39 -11.28
C ASP A 20 -6.20 1.76 -11.95
N TYR A 21 -5.78 1.74 -13.22
CA TYR A 21 -5.55 2.93 -14.02
C TYR A 21 -6.88 3.45 -14.57
N GLN A 22 -7.31 4.61 -14.11
CA GLN A 22 -8.50 5.29 -14.60
C GLN A 22 -8.13 6.58 -15.34
N PRO A 23 -8.99 7.07 -16.25
CA PRO A 23 -8.73 8.31 -16.98
C PRO A 23 -8.56 9.56 -16.09
N LYS A 24 -9.00 9.50 -14.81
CA LYS A 24 -8.86 10.60 -13.83
C LYS A 24 -7.64 10.45 -12.91
N GLY A 25 -6.91 9.33 -12.99
CA GLY A 25 -5.83 8.96 -12.07
C GLY A 25 -5.80 7.46 -11.78
N THR A 26 -4.83 7.02 -11.01
CA THR A 26 -4.58 5.60 -10.73
C THR A 26 -4.93 5.28 -9.28
N TRP A 27 -5.81 4.31 -9.06
CA TRP A 27 -6.00 3.75 -7.73
C TRP A 27 -4.92 2.72 -7.46
N VAL A 28 -4.07 2.98 -6.48
CA VAL A 28 -3.00 2.07 -6.07
C VAL A 28 -3.33 1.51 -4.69
N VAL A 29 -3.37 0.18 -4.58
CA VAL A 29 -3.50 -0.53 -3.32
C VAL A 29 -2.12 -0.95 -2.87
N TYR A 30 -1.61 -0.32 -1.83
CA TYR A 30 -0.38 -0.70 -1.15
C TYR A 30 -0.65 -1.78 -0.11
N VAL A 31 0.24 -2.75 0.01
CA VAL A 31 0.19 -3.81 1.01
C VAL A 31 1.53 -3.94 1.74
N CYS A 32 1.48 -4.14 3.05
CA CYS A 32 2.65 -4.52 3.82
C CYS A 32 2.99 -5.98 3.52
N ARG A 33 4.17 -6.23 2.94
CA ARG A 33 4.70 -7.59 2.70
C ARG A 33 5.83 -7.96 3.66
N ASN A 34 6.09 -7.11 4.67
CA ASN A 34 7.14 -7.38 5.63
C ASN A 34 6.78 -8.58 6.50
N GLY A 35 7.47 -9.71 6.30
CA GLY A 35 7.30 -10.92 7.12
C GLY A 35 7.63 -10.72 8.61
N GLY A 36 8.34 -9.64 8.96
CA GLY A 36 8.54 -9.22 10.35
C GLY A 36 7.34 -8.53 10.99
N CYS A 37 6.39 -8.02 10.21
CA CYS A 37 5.24 -7.25 10.68
C CYS A 37 4.18 -8.16 11.33
N GLU A 38 3.67 -7.78 12.49
CA GLU A 38 2.66 -8.58 13.20
C GLU A 38 1.38 -8.76 12.39
N SER A 39 0.87 -7.73 11.72
CA SER A 39 -0.33 -7.85 10.87
C SER A 39 -0.13 -8.86 9.72
N VAL A 40 1.06 -8.91 9.12
CA VAL A 40 1.40 -9.90 8.09
C VAL A 40 1.47 -11.31 8.71
N LYS A 41 2.11 -11.45 9.89
CA LYS A 41 2.19 -12.72 10.63
C LYS A 41 0.82 -13.24 11.06
N ARG A 42 -0.13 -12.36 11.36
CA ARG A 42 -1.52 -12.70 11.70
C ARG A 42 -2.34 -13.12 10.48
N GLY A 43 -1.78 -13.03 9.27
CA GLY A 43 -2.46 -13.36 8.01
C GLY A 43 -3.30 -12.22 7.42
N TYR A 44 -3.32 -11.05 8.07
CA TYR A 44 -4.04 -9.86 7.63
C TYR A 44 -3.05 -8.71 7.40
N PRO A 45 -2.29 -8.74 6.29
CA PRO A 45 -1.34 -7.69 5.99
C PRO A 45 -2.07 -6.36 5.87
N TYR A 46 -1.51 -5.31 6.49
CA TYR A 46 -2.04 -3.96 6.38
C TYR A 46 -2.09 -3.52 4.91
N LYS A 47 -3.22 -2.95 4.48
CA LYS A 47 -3.45 -2.49 3.10
C LYS A 47 -3.97 -1.06 3.12
N GLU A 48 -3.44 -0.23 2.23
CA GLU A 48 -3.88 1.14 2.07
C GLU A 48 -4.18 1.39 0.59
N LYS A 49 -5.39 1.87 0.29
CA LYS A 49 -5.80 2.22 -1.06
C LYS A 49 -5.71 3.73 -1.22
N ILE A 50 -4.84 4.19 -2.10
CA ILE A 50 -4.66 5.61 -2.42
C ILE A 50 -5.06 5.88 -3.86
N PHE A 51 -5.42 7.13 -4.13
CA PHE A 51 -5.62 7.62 -5.49
C PHE A 51 -4.46 8.53 -5.88
N GLU A 52 -3.66 8.10 -6.84
CA GLU A 52 -2.63 8.91 -7.46
C GLU A 52 -3.24 9.62 -8.68
N ALA A 53 -3.63 10.88 -8.51
CA ALA A 53 -4.06 11.70 -9.63
C ALA A 53 -2.87 11.93 -10.58
N SER A 54 -3.01 11.53 -11.84
CA SER A 54 -2.01 11.80 -12.88
C SER A 54 -1.94 13.33 -13.06
N ARG A 55 -0.82 13.93 -12.69
CA ARG A 55 -0.62 15.38 -12.74
C ARG A 55 -0.20 15.83 -14.13
#